data_AF-A0A7D4APS4-F1
#
_entry.id   AF-A0A7D4APS4-F1
#
_cell.length_a   1.000
_cell.length_b   1.000
_cell.length_c   1.000
_cell.angle_alpha   90.00
_cell.angle_beta   90.00
_cell.angle_gamma   90.00
#
_symmetry.space_group_name_H-M   'P 1'
#
loop_
_entity.id
_entity.type
_entity.pdbx_description
1 polymer ?
#
loop_
_entity_poly.entity_id
_entity_poly.type
_entity_poly.pdbx_seq_one_letter_code
_entity_poly.pdbx_strand_id
1 'polypeptide(L)' 'MSSADLPATKILTFLSAPAPAGHQATPIPFTKAELLAFPEVKAWLAKGYELDSFENKLSPKNPSQVILLVVLSRLG' A
#
# COMPACT_ATOMS: atom_id res chain seq x y z
N MET A 1 -14.34 -6.57 -19.37
CA MET A 1 -13.52 -7.54 -18.62
C MET A 1 -14.45 -8.23 -17.64
N SER A 2 -14.70 -9.53 -17.83
CA SER A 2 -15.53 -10.34 -16.94
C SER A 2 -14.90 -10.43 -15.56
N SER A 3 -15.68 -10.32 -14.48
CA SER A 3 -15.22 -10.54 -13.10
C SER A 3 -14.60 -11.93 -12.86
N ALA A 4 -14.72 -12.85 -13.83
CA ALA A 4 -14.19 -14.21 -13.80
C ALA A 4 -12.65 -14.29 -13.79
N ASP A 5 -11.93 -13.26 -14.23
CA ASP A 5 -10.45 -13.30 -14.36
C ASP A 5 -9.70 -12.57 -13.24
N LEU A 6 -10.42 -12.02 -12.25
CA LEU A 6 -9.79 -11.28 -11.16
C LEU A 6 -9.42 -12.22 -9.99
N PRO A 7 -8.21 -12.10 -9.41
CA PRO A 7 -7.75 -12.98 -8.34
C PRO A 7 -8.61 -12.82 -7.07
N ALA A 8 -8.53 -13.79 -6.16
CA ALA A 8 -9.18 -13.66 -4.84
C ALA A 8 -8.49 -12.60 -3.95
N THR A 9 -7.17 -12.44 -4.12
CA THR A 9 -6.34 -11.52 -3.35
C THR A 9 -5.46 -10.70 -4.28
N LYS A 10 -5.33 -9.42 -4.00
CA LYS A 10 -4.43 -8.50 -4.68
C LYS A 10 -3.47 -7.86 -3.69
N ILE A 11 -2.17 -7.98 -3.97
CA ILE A 11 -1.11 -7.36 -3.17
C ILE A 11 -0.58 -6.14 -3.93
N LEU A 12 -0.44 -5.01 -3.24
CA LEU A 12 0.19 -3.78 -3.72
C LEU A 12 1.38 -3.44 -2.82
N THR A 13 2.44 -2.89 -3.40
CA THR A 13 3.64 -2.48 -2.65
C THR A 13 4.00 -1.06 -3.02
N PHE A 14 4.07 -0.18 -2.03
CA PHE A 14 4.44 1.22 -2.20
C PHE A 14 5.74 1.50 -1.44
N LEU A 15 6.50 2.47 -1.94
CA LEU A 15 7.73 2.93 -1.30
C LEU A 15 7.57 4.43 -1.00
N SER A 16 7.86 4.83 0.24
CA SER A 16 7.83 6.24 0.62
C SER A 16 8.94 7.02 -0.09
N ALA A 17 8.73 8.32 -0.26
CA ALA A 17 9.81 9.21 -0.67
C ALA A 17 10.97 9.13 0.36
N PRO A 18 12.24 9.23 -0.09
CA PRO A 18 13.36 9.33 0.84
C PRO A 18 13.27 10.65 1.61
N ALA A 19 13.71 10.63 2.88
CA ALA A 19 13.84 11.87 3.65
C ALA A 19 14.77 12.85 2.92
N PRO A 20 14.48 14.17 2.95
CA PRO A 20 15.36 15.19 2.40
C PRO A 20 16.78 15.11 3.00
N ALA A 21 17.80 15.41 2.19
CA ALA A 21 19.19 15.41 2.64
C ALA A 21 19.36 16.33 3.87
N GLY A 22 20.05 15.82 4.90
CA GLY A 22 20.27 16.53 6.16
C GLY A 22 19.20 16.31 7.24
N HIS A 23 18.11 15.61 6.94
CA HIS A 23 17.11 15.22 7.94
C HIS A 23 17.20 13.73 8.26
N GLN A 24 17.74 13.37 9.43
CA GLN A 24 17.49 12.07 10.05
C GLN A 24 16.06 12.06 10.61
N ALA A 25 15.06 12.10 9.73
CA ALA A 25 13.69 11.93 10.15
C ALA A 25 13.41 10.43 10.26
N THR A 26 12.93 9.99 11.42
CA THR A 26 12.32 8.66 11.57
C THR A 26 11.22 8.55 10.51
N PRO A 27 11.27 7.55 9.63
CA PRO A 27 10.32 7.46 8.53
C PRO A 27 8.89 7.29 9.07
N ILE A 28 7.96 8.08 8.55
CA ILE A 28 6.57 8.13 9.01
C ILE A 28 5.82 6.94 8.40
N PRO A 29 5.24 6.04 9.22
CA PRO A 29 4.41 4.95 8.71
C PRO A 29 3.16 5.47 8.01
N PHE A 30 2.72 4.78 6.96
CA PHE A 30 1.46 5.08 6.30
C PHE A 30 0.27 4.68 7.18
N THR A 31 -0.75 5.52 7.19
CA THR A 31 -2.02 5.31 7.88
C THR A 31 -3.06 4.68 6.96
N LYS A 32 -4.11 4.10 7.56
CA LYS A 32 -5.27 3.58 6.82
C LYS A 32 -5.96 4.64 5.96
N ALA A 33 -6.02 5.89 6.41
CA ALA A 33 -6.64 6.96 5.63
C ALA A 33 -5.84 7.28 4.36
N GLU A 34 -4.50 7.33 4.47
CA GLU A 34 -3.60 7.62 3.35
C GLU A 34 -3.64 6.51 2.30
N LEU A 35 -3.56 5.24 2.71
CA LEU A 35 -3.63 4.12 1.77
C LEU A 35 -4.97 4.08 1.02
N LEU A 36 -6.09 4.43 1.66
CA LEU A 36 -7.39 4.53 0.99
C LEU A 36 -7.47 5.71 0.01
N ALA A 37 -6.57 6.69 0.14
CA ALA A 37 -6.46 7.79 -0.80
C ALA A 37 -5.69 7.41 -2.07
N PHE A 38 -4.90 6.33 -2.07
CA PHE A 38 -4.03 5.94 -3.18
C PHE A 38 -4.83 5.54 -4.43
N PRO A 39 -4.49 6.05 -5.63
CA PRO A 39 -5.22 5.75 -6.86
C PRO A 39 -5.32 4.26 -7.17
N GLU A 40 -4.24 3.51 -6.94
CA GLU A 40 -4.21 2.06 -7.18
C GLU A 40 -5.15 1.32 -6.22
N VAL A 41 -5.13 1.68 -4.94
CA VAL A 41 -6.02 1.09 -3.93
C VAL A 41 -7.47 1.37 -4.33
N LYS A 42 -7.82 2.63 -4.63
CA LYS A 42 -9.16 3.01 -5.10
C LYS A 42 -9.62 2.25 -6.33
N ALA A 43 -8.72 2.02 -7.30
CA ALA A 43 -9.04 1.30 -8.52
C ALA A 43 -9.40 -0.17 -8.25
N TRP A 44 -8.81 -0.80 -7.23
CA TRP A 44 -9.17 -2.16 -6.82
C TRP A 44 -10.43 -2.19 -5.94
N LEU A 45 -10.60 -1.23 -5.03
CA LEU A 45 -11.84 -1.11 -4.26
C LEU A 45 -13.06 -0.97 -5.19
N ALA A 46 -12.95 -0.17 -6.27
CA ALA A 46 -14.00 -0.03 -7.28
C ALA A 46 -14.31 -1.31 -8.06
N LYS A 47 -13.44 -2.34 -8.02
CA LYS A 47 -13.64 -3.66 -8.64
C LYS A 47 -14.28 -4.68 -7.68
N GLY A 48 -14.81 -4.23 -6.54
CA GLY A 48 -15.40 -5.11 -5.53
C GLY A 48 -14.36 -5.78 -4.64
N TYR A 49 -13.29 -5.06 -4.30
CA TYR A 49 -12.33 -5.50 -3.29
C TYR A 49 -12.50 -4.67 -2.01
N GLU A 50 -12.04 -5.22 -0.90
CA GLU A 50 -11.89 -4.53 0.36
C GLU A 50 -10.45 -4.61 0.86
N LEU A 51 -10.10 -3.69 1.76
CA LEU A 51 -8.81 -3.74 2.45
C LEU A 51 -8.84 -4.84 3.50
N ASP A 52 -8.04 -5.87 3.27
CA ASP A 52 -7.84 -6.99 4.21
C ASP A 52 -6.82 -6.61 5.28
N SER A 53 -5.61 -6.23 4.87
CA SER A 53 -4.51 -5.89 5.78
C SER A 53 -3.49 -4.96 5.13
N PHE A 54 -2.66 -4.30 5.95
CA PHE A 54 -1.50 -3.56 5.47
C PHE A 54 -0.35 -3.59 6.48
N GLU A 55 0.88 -3.53 5.99
CA GLU A 55 2.09 -3.55 6.81
C GLU A 55 3.04 -2.42 6.38
N ASN A 56 3.56 -1.69 7.37
CA ASN A 56 4.65 -0.75 7.18
C ASN A 56 5.97 -1.43 7.58
N LYS A 57 6.94 -1.51 6.66
CA LYS A 57 8.27 -2.07 6.90
C LYS A 57 9.34 -1.05 6.58
N LEU A 58 10.42 -1.01 7.35
CA LEU A 58 11.59 -0.20 6.98
C LEU A 58 12.27 -0.78 5.75
N SER A 59 12.70 0.08 4.84
CA SER A 59 13.47 -0.36 3.67
C SER A 59 14.88 -0.81 4.12
N PRO A 60 15.32 -2.02 3.76
CA PRO A 60 16.67 -2.49 4.09
C PRO A 60 17.75 -1.73 3.32
N LYS A 61 17.37 -1.06 2.21
CA LYS A 61 18.28 -0.27 1.37
C LYS A 61 18.40 1.19 1.85
N ASN A 62 17.39 1.68 2.56
CA ASN A 62 17.38 3.04 3.08
C ASN A 62 16.53 3.10 4.37
N PRO A 63 17.16 3.23 5.55
CA PRO A 63 16.44 3.27 6.83
C PRO A 63 15.53 4.49 6.99
N SER A 64 15.64 5.48 6.11
CA SER A 64 14.75 6.65 6.05
C SER A 64 13.54 6.44 5.12
N GLN A 65 13.28 5.22 4.66
CA GLN A 65 12.12 4.88 3.83
C GLN A 65 11.26 3.77 4.44
N VAL A 66 9.95 3.87 4.20
CA VAL A 66 8.95 2.84 4.51
C VAL A 66 8.52 2.14 3.21
N ILE A 67 8.45 0.82 3.26
CA ILE A 67 7.77 -0.04 2.32
C ILE A 67 6.38 -0.33 2.90
N LEU A 68 5.33 0.06 2.19
CA LEU A 68 3.95 -0.26 2.53
C LEU A 68 3.50 -1.46 1.70
N LEU A 69 3.14 -2.55 2.36
CA LEU A 69 2.46 -3.69 1.76
C LEU A 69 0.96 -3.55 2.02
N VAL A 70 0.14 -3.61 0.98
CA VAL A 70 -1.33 -3.58 1.09
C VAL A 70 -1.90 -4.85 0.50
N VAL A 71 -2.74 -5.53 1.27
CA VAL A 71 -3.47 -6.73 0.87
C VAL A 71 -4.93 -6.37 0.72
N LEU A 72 -5.47 -6.65 -0.46
CA LEU A 72 -6.87 -6.46 -0.82
C LEU A 72 -7.50 -7.82 -1.11
N SER A 73 -8.70 -8.05 -0.58
CA SER A 73 -9.47 -9.28 -0.80
C SER A 73 -10.73 -8.97 -1.58
N ARG A 74 -11.11 -9.85 -2.51
CA ARG A 74 -12.33 -9.70 -3.29
C ARG A 74 -13.55 -9.95 -2.39
N LEU A 75 -14.53 -9.05 -2.43
CA LEU A 75 -15.83 -9.26 -1.80
C LEU A 75 -16.49 -10.46 -2.49
N GLY A 76 -16.81 -11.50 -1.71
CA GLY A 76 -17.42 -12.74 -2.16
C GLY A 76 -18.85 -12.58 -2.64
#